data_AF-A0A7L9WJX0-F1
#
_entry.id   AF-A0A7L9WJX0-F1
#
_cell.length_a   1.000
_cell.length_b   1.000
_cell.length_c   1.000
_cell.angle_alpha   90.00
_cell.angle_beta   90.00
_cell.angle_gamma   90.00
#
_symmetry.space_group_name_H-M   'P 1'
#
loop_
_entity.id
_entity.type
_entity.pdbx_description
1 polymer ?
#
loop_
_entity_poly.entity_id
_entity_poly.type
_entity_poly.pdbx_seq_one_letter_code
_entity_poly.pdbx_strand_id
1 'polypeptide(L)'
;MTEDLKTETKRDRVRRLLLTPMAELGFRFPKAVSAEDGQRKLDRIGELARAGQAPSWHLPEKTRVVSCEWRTTKHGTFAQTESAGMLSYVSLGKLREVEVKYCPITNQNRPGDAAALRREDLAWWGALLELRDSFRIYGGLTSYVVT
;
A
#
# COMPACT_ATOMS: atom_id res chain seq x y z
N MET A 1 42.79 6.16 -36.45
CA MET A 1 42.17 5.63 -35.22
C MET A 1 40.68 5.89 -35.36
N THR A 2 39.95 4.90 -35.85
CA THR A 2 38.52 4.98 -36.13
C THR A 2 37.75 4.94 -34.81
N GLU A 3 37.12 6.05 -34.44
CA GLU A 3 36.16 6.10 -33.35
C GLU A 3 34.96 5.25 -33.72
N ASP A 4 34.82 4.10 -33.07
CA ASP A 4 33.61 3.29 -33.13
C ASP A 4 32.42 4.13 -32.66
N LEU A 5 31.59 4.55 -33.62
CA LEU A 5 30.26 5.10 -33.39
C LEU A 5 29.39 3.99 -32.77
N LYS A 6 29.54 3.78 -31.47
CA LYS A 6 28.67 2.90 -30.68
C LYS A 6 27.25 3.38 -30.84
N THR A 7 26.44 2.58 -31.54
CA THR A 7 25.01 2.81 -31.69
C THR A 7 24.38 2.75 -30.30
N GLU A 8 24.07 3.92 -29.74
CA GLU A 8 23.46 4.04 -28.41
C GLU A 8 22.08 3.38 -28.45
N THR A 9 21.90 2.28 -27.72
CA THR A 9 20.59 1.64 -27.64
C THR A 9 19.63 2.53 -26.84
N LYS A 10 18.31 2.40 -27.07
CA LYS A 10 17.30 3.13 -26.27
C LYS A 10 17.50 2.93 -24.77
N ARG A 11 17.95 1.74 -24.37
CA ARG A 11 18.26 1.39 -22.97
C ARG A 11 19.46 2.17 -22.43
N ASP A 12 20.50 2.35 -23.24
CA ASP A 12 21.70 3.11 -22.85
C ASP A 12 21.41 4.60 -22.78
N ARG A 13 20.60 5.11 -23.69
CA ARG A 13 20.15 6.50 -23.69
C ARG A 13 19.29 6.82 -22.46
N VAL A 14 18.34 5.95 -22.12
CA VAL A 14 17.52 6.09 -20.90
C VAL A 14 18.39 6.02 -19.65
N ARG A 15 19.40 5.14 -19.62
CA ARG A 15 20.34 5.08 -18.50
C ARG A 15 21.12 6.38 -18.34
N ARG A 16 21.72 6.89 -19.42
CA ARG A 16 22.55 8.10 -19.41
C ARG A 16 21.76 9.37 -19.09
N LEU A 17 20.56 9.54 -19.68
CA LEU A 17 19.79 10.78 -19.57
C LEU A 17 18.93 10.84 -18.31
N LEU A 18 18.45 9.70 -17.81
CA LEU A 18 17.49 9.66 -16.71
C LEU A 18 18.04 8.93 -15.50
N LEU A 19 18.47 7.68 -15.65
CA LEU A 19 18.78 6.85 -14.48
C LEU A 19 20.10 7.24 -13.77
N THR A 20 21.15 7.61 -14.50
CA THR A 20 22.44 8.01 -13.92
C THR A 20 22.34 9.32 -13.13
N PRO A 21 21.75 10.41 -13.69
CA PRO A 21 21.58 11.66 -12.94
C PRO A 21 20.65 11.49 -11.72
N MET A 22 19.58 10.71 -11.85
CA MET A 22 18.70 10.42 -10.71
C MET A 22 19.44 9.66 -9.59
N ALA A 23 20.27 8.69 -9.95
CA ALA A 23 21.07 7.94 -8.97
C ALA A 23 22.12 8.82 -8.26
N GLU A 24 22.76 9.76 -8.97
CA GLU A 24 23.69 10.75 -8.41
C GLU A 24 23.00 11.73 -7.45
N LEU A 25 21.74 12.06 -7.71
CA LEU A 25 20.87 12.83 -6.81
C LEU A 25 20.33 12.01 -5.62
N GLY A 26 20.81 10.77 -5.44
CA GLY A 26 20.46 9.90 -4.31
C GLY A 26 19.16 9.13 -4.50
N PHE A 27 18.55 9.15 -5.68
CA PHE A 27 17.33 8.41 -5.96
C PHE A 27 17.63 6.91 -6.02
N ARG A 28 17.01 6.14 -5.13
CA ARG A 28 16.98 4.68 -5.21
C ARG A 28 15.55 4.22 -5.37
N PHE A 29 15.23 3.56 -6.49
CA PHE A 29 14.03 2.75 -6.54
C PHE A 29 14.09 1.72 -5.40
N PRO A 30 13.01 1.50 -4.64
CA PRO A 30 12.99 0.48 -3.60
C PRO A 30 13.37 -0.86 -4.22
N LYS A 31 14.51 -1.39 -3.79
CA LYS A 31 15.02 -2.68 -4.24
C LYS A 31 14.01 -3.75 -3.80
N ALA A 32 13.45 -4.49 -4.76
CA ALA A 32 12.44 -5.54 -4.62
C ALA A 32 10.95 -5.12 -4.78
N VAL A 33 10.62 -4.32 -5.80
CA VAL A 33 9.26 -4.30 -6.34
C VAL A 33 9.22 -5.18 -7.59
N SER A 34 8.33 -6.18 -7.62
CA SER A 34 8.08 -6.98 -8.83
C SER A 34 7.64 -6.07 -9.97
N ALA A 35 7.98 -6.40 -11.22
CA ALA A 35 7.54 -5.62 -12.38
C ALA A 35 6.01 -5.49 -12.44
N GLU A 36 5.30 -6.57 -12.08
CA GLU A 36 3.83 -6.60 -12.02
C GLU A 36 3.28 -5.67 -10.95
N ASP A 37 3.90 -5.64 -9.77
CA ASP A 37 3.49 -4.74 -8.67
C ASP A 37 3.81 -3.28 -8.99
N GLY A 38 4.90 -3.03 -9.74
CA GLY A 38 5.22 -1.72 -10.27
C GLY A 38 4.15 -1.23 -11.24
N GLN A 39 3.75 -2.09 -12.18
CA GLN A 39 2.72 -1.77 -13.17
C GLN A 39 1.36 -1.51 -12.50
N ARG A 40 0.93 -2.38 -11.58
CA ARG A 40 -0.32 -2.20 -10.83
C ARG A 40 -0.35 -0.87 -10.06
N LYS A 41 0.77 -0.46 -9.48
CA LYS A 41 0.89 0.84 -8.79
C LYS A 41 0.77 2.01 -9.78
N LEU A 42 1.41 1.93 -10.94
CA LEU A 42 1.31 2.96 -11.97
C LEU A 42 -0.10 3.08 -12.54
N ASP A 43 -0.79 1.97 -12.78
CA ASP A 43 -2.18 1.96 -13.24
C ASP A 43 -3.10 2.62 -12.21
N ARG A 44 -2.91 2.28 -10.93
CA ARG A 44 -3.67 2.89 -9.82
C ARG A 44 -3.47 4.40 -9.73
N ILE A 45 -2.23 4.87 -9.86
CA ILE A 45 -1.89 6.29 -9.97
C ILE A 45 -2.63 6.92 -11.16
N GLY A 46 -2.60 6.28 -12.33
CA GLY A 46 -3.30 6.75 -13.52
C GLY A 46 -4.83 6.83 -13.35
N GLU A 47 -5.44 5.86 -12.67
CA GLU A 47 -6.87 5.88 -12.33
C GLU A 47 -7.23 7.04 -11.40
N LEU A 48 -6.46 7.23 -10.33
CA LEU A 48 -6.67 8.33 -9.37
C LEU A 48 -6.54 9.69 -10.07
N ALA A 49 -5.53 9.85 -10.92
CA ALA A 49 -5.33 11.04 -11.73
C ALA A 49 -6.55 11.35 -12.62
N ARG A 50 -7.08 10.35 -13.33
CA ARG A 50 -8.27 10.50 -14.18
C ARG A 50 -9.52 10.85 -13.38
N ALA A 51 -9.63 10.34 -12.16
CA ALA A 51 -10.72 10.64 -11.24
C ALA A 51 -10.57 12.02 -10.57
N GLY A 52 -9.46 12.74 -10.76
CA GLY A 52 -9.17 13.99 -10.04
C GLY A 52 -8.98 13.78 -8.54
N GLN A 53 -8.60 12.56 -8.13
CA GLN A 53 -8.46 12.17 -6.73
C GLN A 53 -6.99 11.99 -6.36
N ALA A 54 -6.67 12.21 -5.09
CA ALA A 54 -5.38 11.88 -4.50
C ALA A 54 -5.54 10.71 -3.52
N PRO A 55 -4.51 9.86 -3.37
CA PRO A 55 -4.53 8.84 -2.33
C PRO A 55 -4.65 9.50 -0.94
N SER A 56 -5.57 9.01 -0.13
CA SER A 56 -5.72 9.48 1.25
C SER A 56 -4.81 8.67 2.16
N TRP A 57 -3.89 9.35 2.85
CA TRP A 57 -3.02 8.72 3.85
C TRP A 57 -3.64 8.63 5.25
N HIS A 58 -4.71 9.38 5.50
CA HIS A 58 -5.37 9.36 6.80
C HIS A 58 -6.32 8.17 6.88
N LEU A 59 -6.17 7.37 7.94
CA LEU A 59 -7.21 6.43 8.30
C LEU A 59 -8.37 7.24 8.89
N PRO A 60 -9.61 7.07 8.39
CA PRO A 60 -10.75 7.86 8.84
C PRO A 60 -11.11 7.61 10.31
N GLU A 61 -10.68 6.48 10.86
CA GLU A 61 -10.99 6.09 12.24
C GLU A 61 -9.76 5.58 12.99
N LYS A 62 -9.83 5.69 14.33
CA LYS A 62 -8.83 5.11 15.24
C LYS A 62 -8.79 3.59 15.06
N THR A 63 -7.68 2.98 15.45
CA THR A 63 -7.56 1.53 15.57
C THR A 63 -8.65 1.00 16.49
N ARG A 64 -9.43 0.02 16.02
CA ARG A 64 -10.50 -0.62 16.79
C ARG A 64 -10.34 -2.13 16.76
N VAL A 65 -10.65 -2.78 17.88
CA VAL A 65 -10.79 -4.23 17.95
C VAL A 65 -12.21 -4.58 17.51
N VAL A 66 -12.33 -5.39 16.47
CA VAL A 66 -13.62 -5.83 15.91
C VAL A 66 -13.68 -7.34 15.83
N SER A 67 -14.88 -7.92 15.82
CA SER A 67 -15.06 -9.34 15.55
C SER A 67 -14.57 -9.69 14.14
N CYS A 68 -13.95 -10.86 13.97
CA CYS A 68 -13.57 -11.35 12.65
C CYS A 68 -14.77 -11.58 11.73
N GLU A 69 -15.86 -12.11 12.28
CA GLU A 69 -17.07 -12.41 11.51
C GLU A 69 -18.33 -12.08 12.31
N TRP A 70 -19.39 -11.74 11.59
CA TRP A 70 -20.71 -11.46 12.15
C TRP A 70 -21.74 -12.38 11.52
N ARG A 71 -22.61 -12.97 12.33
CA ARG A 71 -23.74 -13.77 11.88
C ARG A 71 -25.05 -13.08 12.21
N THR A 72 -25.95 -13.04 11.23
CA THR A 72 -27.29 -12.48 11.41
C THR A 72 -28.28 -13.60 11.69
N THR A 73 -29.04 -13.47 12.76
CA THR A 73 -30.12 -14.40 13.13
C THR A 73 -31.41 -13.63 13.32
N LYS A 74 -32.54 -14.33 13.51
CA LYS A 74 -33.83 -13.70 13.82
C LYS A 74 -33.83 -12.81 15.09
N HIS A 75 -32.82 -12.96 15.95
CA HIS A 75 -32.65 -12.19 17.18
C HIS A 75 -31.65 -11.02 17.05
N GLY A 76 -31.13 -10.76 15.85
CA GLY A 76 -30.16 -9.71 15.57
C GLY A 76 -28.80 -10.23 15.10
N THR A 77 -27.84 -9.31 15.04
CA THR A 77 -26.46 -9.57 14.59
C THR A 77 -25.60 -9.95 15.79
N PHE A 78 -24.96 -11.10 15.72
CA PHE A 78 -24.08 -11.62 16.77
C PHE A 78 -22.68 -11.87 16.21
N ALA A 79 -21.66 -11.64 17.04
CA ALA A 79 -20.30 -12.02 16.68
C ALA A 79 -20.19 -13.55 16.57
N GLN A 80 -19.36 -14.02 15.64
CA GLN A 80 -19.08 -15.45 15.50
C GLN A 80 -18.38 -15.98 16.75
N THR A 81 -18.60 -17.26 17.04
CA THR A 81 -18.02 -17.93 18.21
C THR A 81 -17.40 -19.24 17.77
N GLU A 82 -16.14 -19.44 18.10
CA GLU A 82 -15.37 -20.65 17.84
C GLU A 82 -15.11 -21.42 19.15
N SER A 83 -14.85 -22.72 19.03
CA SER A 83 -14.54 -23.59 20.17
C SER A 83 -13.04 -23.56 20.46
N ALA A 84 -12.66 -23.22 21.70
CA ALA A 84 -11.29 -23.34 22.21
C ALA A 84 -10.99 -24.75 22.77
N GLY A 85 -11.96 -25.67 22.73
CA GLY A 85 -11.84 -27.02 23.26
C GLY A 85 -12.65 -27.27 24.53
N MET A 86 -12.52 -28.48 25.08
CA MET A 86 -13.20 -28.90 26.31
C MET A 86 -12.30 -28.68 27.53
N LEU A 87 -12.88 -28.10 28.59
CA LEU A 87 -12.22 -27.93 29.88
C LEU A 87 -12.98 -28.73 30.95
N SER A 88 -12.27 -29.62 31.64
CA SER A 88 -12.80 -30.30 32.83
C SER A 88 -12.39 -29.54 34.09
N TYR A 89 -13.35 -29.20 34.96
CA TYR A 89 -13.08 -28.63 36.27
C TYR A 89 -13.99 -29.23 37.34
N VAL A 90 -13.52 -29.26 38.59
CA VAL A 90 -14.32 -29.73 39.72
C VAL A 90 -15.08 -28.55 40.30
N SER A 91 -16.41 -28.67 40.38
CA SER A 91 -17.27 -27.69 41.04
C SER A 91 -18.24 -28.41 41.96
N LEU A 92 -18.28 -27.99 43.24
CA LEU A 92 -19.11 -28.61 44.27
C LEU A 92 -18.88 -30.14 44.38
N GLY A 93 -17.61 -30.57 44.29
CA GLY A 93 -17.22 -31.99 44.38
C GLY A 93 -17.58 -32.85 43.17
N LYS A 94 -18.13 -32.28 42.09
CA LYS A 94 -18.46 -33.00 40.85
C LYS A 94 -17.56 -32.54 39.70
N LEU A 95 -17.06 -33.50 38.92
CA LEU A 95 -16.37 -33.22 37.66
C LEU A 95 -17.38 -32.67 36.65
N ARG A 96 -17.08 -31.52 36.04
CA ARG A 96 -17.87 -30.93 34.96
C ARG A 96 -16.97 -30.69 33.77
N GLU A 97 -17.40 -31.13 32.60
CA GLU A 97 -16.78 -30.79 31.33
C GLU A 97 -17.61 -29.70 30.64
N VAL A 98 -16.94 -28.63 30.21
CA VAL A 98 -17.57 -27.50 29.53
C VAL A 98 -16.77 -27.17 28.28
N GLU A 99 -17.48 -26.98 27.18
CA GLU A 99 -16.91 -26.45 25.95
C GLU A 99 -16.61 -24.96 26.13
N VAL A 100 -15.32 -24.60 26.07
CA VAL A 100 -14.89 -23.21 26.14
C VAL A 100 -15.01 -22.61 24.76
N LYS A 101 -15.69 -21.47 24.69
CA LYS A 101 -15.96 -20.74 23.45
C LYS A 101 -15.33 -19.36 23.49
N TYR A 102 -14.82 -18.91 22.36
CA TYR A 102 -14.25 -17.57 22.21
C TYR A 102 -14.74 -16.90 20.94
N CYS A 103 -14.70 -15.57 20.92
CA CYS A 103 -14.96 -14.78 19.72
C CYS A 103 -13.61 -14.43 19.08
N PRO A 104 -13.33 -14.87 17.84
CA PRO A 104 -12.14 -14.40 17.13
C PRO A 104 -12.27 -12.89 16.86
N ILE A 105 -11.21 -12.14 17.17
CA ILE A 105 -11.14 -10.69 17.00
C ILE A 105 -9.98 -10.31 16.08
N THR A 106 -10.16 -9.20 15.36
CA THR A 106 -9.14 -8.59 14.52
C THR A 106 -9.03 -7.10 14.81
N ASN A 107 -7.83 -6.54 14.62
CA ASN A 107 -7.60 -5.11 14.70
C ASN A 107 -7.90 -4.48 13.34
N GLN A 108 -8.88 -3.59 13.29
CA GLN A 108 -9.15 -2.71 12.17
C GLN A 108 -8.29 -1.44 12.30
N ASN A 109 -7.89 -0.85 11.16
CA ASN A 109 -7.09 0.38 11.11
C ASN A 109 -5.78 0.25 11.90
N ARG A 110 -4.99 -0.79 11.59
CA ARG A 110 -3.75 -1.04 12.32
C ARG A 110 -2.76 0.09 12.03
N PRO A 111 -1.83 0.39 12.95
CA PRO A 111 -0.77 1.37 12.70
C PRO A 111 0.02 1.09 11.41
N GLY A 112 0.19 -0.19 11.05
CA GLY A 112 0.82 -0.60 9.79
C GLY A 112 0.06 -0.18 8.54
N ASP A 113 -1.26 -0.09 8.61
CA ASP A 113 -2.13 0.31 7.49
C ASP A 113 -1.96 1.82 7.21
N ALA A 114 -1.90 2.65 8.27
CA ALA A 114 -1.61 4.07 8.13
C ALA A 114 -0.23 4.31 7.51
N ALA A 115 0.77 3.54 7.94
CA ALA A 115 2.12 3.62 7.37
C ALA A 115 2.15 3.18 5.89
N ALA A 116 1.32 2.20 5.49
CA ALA A 116 1.20 1.78 4.11
C ALA A 116 0.54 2.86 3.24
N LEU A 117 -0.58 3.42 3.68
CA LEU A 117 -1.25 4.53 3.00
C LEU A 117 -0.34 5.76 2.88
N ARG A 118 0.45 6.05 3.92
CA ARG A 118 1.43 7.15 3.87
C ARG A 118 2.52 6.91 2.83
N ARG A 119 2.99 5.67 2.66
CA ARG A 119 3.96 5.33 1.60
C ARG A 119 3.35 5.47 0.21
N GLU A 120 2.08 5.12 0.04
CA GLU A 120 1.36 5.31 -1.22
C GLU A 120 1.21 6.78 -1.58
N ASP A 121 0.81 7.62 -0.62
CA ASP A 121 0.72 9.07 -0.80
C ASP A 121 2.08 9.70 -1.13
N LEU A 122 3.16 9.31 -0.44
CA LEU A 122 4.51 9.77 -0.78
C LEU A 122 4.96 9.30 -2.17
N ALA A 123 4.59 8.08 -2.58
CA ALA A 123 4.90 7.58 -3.92
C ALA A 123 4.15 8.37 -5.00
N TRP A 124 2.88 8.72 -4.75
CA TRP A 124 2.09 9.61 -5.61
C TRP A 124 2.75 10.99 -5.74
N TRP A 125 3.10 11.63 -4.63
CA TRP A 125 3.82 12.91 -4.65
C TRP A 125 5.15 12.81 -5.39
N GLY A 126 5.92 11.74 -5.16
CA GLY A 126 7.17 11.48 -5.86
C GLY A 126 6.97 11.38 -7.38
N ALA A 127 5.92 10.67 -7.82
CA ALA A 127 5.60 10.55 -9.25
C ALA A 127 5.23 11.90 -9.88
N LEU A 128 4.45 12.74 -9.19
CA LEU A 128 4.11 14.08 -9.68
C LEU A 128 5.32 15.01 -9.76
N LEU A 129 6.22 14.96 -8.77
CA LEU A 129 7.46 15.74 -8.78
C LEU A 129 8.36 15.31 -9.95
N GLU A 130 8.47 14.00 -10.18
CA GLU A 130 9.24 13.46 -11.30
C GLU A 130 8.69 13.90 -12.65
N LEU A 131 7.37 13.84 -12.83
CA LEU A 131 6.71 14.32 -14.04
C LEU A 131 6.94 15.82 -14.26
N ARG A 132 6.79 16.62 -13.20
CA ARG A 132 7.05 18.06 -13.25
C ARG A 132 8.48 18.35 -13.67
N ASP A 133 9.44 17.68 -13.06
CA ASP A 133 10.86 17.92 -13.32
C ASP A 133 11.24 17.42 -14.72
N SER A 134 10.71 16.28 -15.15
CA SER A 134 10.82 15.79 -16.53
C SER A 134 10.27 16.79 -17.55
N PHE A 135 9.09 17.38 -17.30
CA PHE A 135 8.50 18.37 -18.19
C PHE A 135 9.29 19.69 -18.22
N ARG A 136 9.90 20.08 -17.10
CA ARG A 136 10.79 21.26 -17.04
C ARG A 136 12.08 21.04 -17.81
N ILE A 137 12.70 19.86 -17.67
CA ILE A 137 14.00 19.55 -18.27
C ILE A 137 13.87 19.24 -19.76
N TYR A 138 12.90 18.43 -20.15
CA TYR A 138 12.79 17.87 -21.51
C TYR A 138 11.61 18.42 -22.32
N GLY A 139 10.57 18.95 -21.65
CA GLY A 139 9.28 19.27 -22.28
C GLY A 139 9.02 20.75 -22.58
N GLY A 140 9.97 21.65 -22.30
CA GLY A 140 9.80 23.09 -22.55
C GLY A 140 8.71 23.76 -21.70
N LEU A 141 8.26 23.12 -20.60
CA LEU A 141 7.20 23.65 -19.75
C LEU A 141 7.76 24.73 -18.81
N THR A 142 7.68 26.00 -19.24
CA THR A 142 8.20 27.16 -18.48
C THR A 142 7.32 27.54 -17.30
N SER A 143 6.01 27.25 -17.32
CA SER A 143 5.12 27.41 -16.16
C SER A 143 3.89 26.50 -16.27
N TYR A 144 3.31 26.15 -15.12
CA TYR A 144 1.95 25.59 -15.05
C TYR A 144 1.24 26.19 -13.83
N VAL A 145 -0.05 26.49 -13.99
CA VAL A 145 -0.92 26.99 -12.92
C VAL A 145 -1.92 25.88 -12.62
N VAL A 146 -1.97 25.44 -11.37
CA VAL A 146 -3.09 24.65 -10.86
C VAL A 146 -4.16 25.66 -10.45
N THR A 147 -5.30 25.63 -11.12
CA THR A 147 -6.49 26.39 -10.72
C THR A 147 -7.30 25.59 -9.71
#